data_AF-A0AA89CA16-F1
#
_entry.id   AF-A0AA89CA16-F1
#
_cell.length_a   1.000
_cell.length_b   1.000
_cell.length_c   1.000
_cell.angle_alpha   90.00
_cell.angle_beta   90.00
_cell.angle_gamma   90.00
#
_symmetry.space_group_name_H-M   'P 1'
#
loop_
_entity.id
_entity.type
_entity.pdbx_description
1 polymer ?
#
loop_
_entity_poly.entity_id
_entity_poly.type
_entity_poly.pdbx_seq_one_letter_code
_entity_poly.pdbx_strand_id
1 'polypeptide(L)'
;MELETVETEKDVGVTIDSSLSFEKRISTQVNKANQMVGLIRRSFKHLDYRTCCLLFKSLVRPHLEYSNIVWSPYKKKDIDAIENVQRRATKMLPNMSELSYKDRLRKLKLPTLKFRRLRGDMIETFKITTGVYDPRNNMDVRPNQTIYINNLNEKVKKDELKKSLYAIFSQFGQILDIVAMKTLKMRGQAFVIFKDINSATNALRSMQGFPFYEKPMRIQYSKKDSDIIAKMKGTFVERPKKPREHEPEVKKKKKGQQRQAAQQAQREQARVAEQAAQRAPDVAAPAPSQPSGPTAIPEQPPNQILFLTNLPEETNEMMLSMLFNQFPGFKEVRLVPGRHDIAFVEFENEVQSGAAKDALQGFKITPSNAMKISFAKK
;
A
#
# COMPACT_ATOMS: atom_id res chain seq x y z
N MET A 1 -23.35 18.89 -25.45
CA MET A 1 -23.91 17.55 -25.19
C MET A 1 -25.13 17.79 -24.33
N GLU A 2 -26.33 17.75 -24.92
CA GLU A 2 -27.57 17.87 -24.16
C GLU A 2 -27.87 16.53 -23.49
N LEU A 3 -28.28 16.55 -22.23
CA LEU A 3 -28.62 15.36 -21.48
C LEU A 3 -30.07 14.96 -21.79
N GLU A 4 -30.27 13.69 -22.14
CA GLU A 4 -31.60 13.13 -22.35
C GLU A 4 -32.39 13.06 -21.03
N THR A 5 -33.66 13.47 -21.08
CA THR A 5 -34.58 13.35 -19.95
C THR A 5 -35.15 11.94 -19.89
N VAL A 6 -34.93 11.24 -18.78
CA VAL A 6 -35.45 9.88 -18.53
C VAL A 6 -36.43 9.87 -17.37
N GLU A 7 -37.45 9.01 -17.42
CA GLU A 7 -38.44 8.87 -16.34
C GLU A 7 -37.88 8.16 -15.10
N THR A 8 -36.93 7.24 -15.30
CA THR A 8 -36.27 6.50 -14.23
C THR A 8 -34.80 6.27 -14.56
N GLU A 9 -33.92 6.51 -13.60
CA GLU A 9 -32.49 6.29 -13.74
C GLU A 9 -31.96 5.44 -12.58
N LYS A 10 -30.96 4.60 -12.84
CA LYS A 10 -30.37 3.72 -11.81
C LYS A 10 -28.95 4.15 -11.50
N ASP A 11 -28.78 4.80 -10.35
CA ASP A 11 -27.48 5.25 -9.87
C ASP A 11 -27.03 4.49 -8.62
N VAL A 12 -25.78 4.00 -8.63
CA VAL A 12 -25.16 3.19 -7.55
C VAL A 12 -26.12 2.12 -6.98
N GLY A 13 -26.91 1.47 -7.84
CA GLY A 13 -27.85 0.42 -7.41
C GLY A 13 -29.16 0.91 -6.77
N VAL A 14 -29.46 2.21 -6.82
CA VAL A 14 -30.74 2.83 -6.44
C VAL A 14 -31.42 3.37 -7.68
N THR A 15 -32.68 2.96 -7.92
CA THR A 15 -33.51 3.54 -8.98
C THR A 15 -34.21 4.77 -8.45
N ILE A 16 -34.06 5.89 -9.14
CA ILE A 16 -34.68 7.18 -8.87
C ILE A 16 -35.66 7.45 -10.01
N ASP A 17 -36.89 7.84 -9.69
CA ASP A 17 -37.88 8.26 -10.69
C ASP A 17 -38.02 9.79 -10.73
N SER A 18 -38.62 10.29 -11.79
CA SER A 18 -38.87 11.72 -12.01
C SER A 18 -39.71 12.38 -10.91
N SER A 19 -40.48 11.60 -10.14
CA SER A 19 -41.29 12.07 -9.01
C SER A 19 -40.54 12.04 -7.68
N LEU A 20 -39.30 11.57 -7.66
CA LEU A 20 -38.50 11.28 -6.46
C LEU A 20 -39.24 10.36 -5.47
N SER A 21 -40.10 9.48 -6.00
CA SER A 21 -40.84 8.49 -5.23
C SER A 21 -40.02 7.21 -5.11
N PHE A 22 -39.87 6.73 -3.88
CA PHE A 22 -39.14 5.49 -3.62
C PHE A 22 -40.06 4.27 -3.43
N GLU A 23 -41.38 4.41 -3.65
CA GLU A 23 -42.34 3.32 -3.40
C GLU A 23 -42.02 2.05 -4.22
N LYS A 24 -41.80 2.21 -5.53
CA LYS A 24 -41.46 1.09 -6.43
C LYS A 24 -40.14 0.42 -6.01
N ARG A 25 -39.16 1.22 -5.58
CA ARG A 25 -37.87 0.75 -5.07
C ARG A 25 -38.05 -0.05 -3.79
N ILE A 26 -38.78 0.48 -2.81
CA ILE A 26 -39.05 -0.15 -1.52
C ILE A 26 -39.77 -1.48 -1.74
N SER A 27 -40.82 -1.49 -2.56
CA SER A 27 -41.56 -2.72 -2.91
C SER A 27 -40.62 -3.79 -3.49
N THR A 28 -39.77 -3.40 -4.44
CA THR A 28 -38.77 -4.30 -5.05
C THR A 28 -37.82 -4.90 -4.01
N GLN A 29 -37.30 -4.08 -3.08
CA GLN A 29 -36.38 -4.54 -2.04
C GLN A 29 -37.06 -5.42 -1.00
N VAL A 30 -38.28 -5.08 -0.58
CA VAL A 30 -39.09 -5.90 0.33
C VAL A 30 -39.38 -7.26 -0.30
N ASN A 31 -39.72 -7.30 -1.60
CA ASN A 31 -39.92 -8.55 -2.32
C ASN A 31 -38.65 -9.40 -2.37
N LYS A 32 -37.49 -8.79 -2.68
CA LYS A 32 -36.21 -9.50 -2.70
C LYS A 32 -35.83 -10.04 -1.33
N ALA A 33 -36.02 -9.24 -0.27
CA ALA A 33 -35.77 -9.67 1.10
C ALA A 33 -36.69 -10.82 1.52
N ASN A 34 -37.98 -10.77 1.15
CA ASN A 34 -38.92 -11.87 1.37
C ASN A 34 -38.54 -13.15 0.62
N GLN A 35 -38.04 -13.06 -0.61
CA GLN A 35 -37.51 -14.21 -1.35
C GLN A 35 -36.35 -14.86 -0.58
N MET A 36 -35.43 -14.05 -0.04
CA MET A 36 -34.32 -14.55 0.77
C MET A 36 -34.79 -15.22 2.07
N VAL A 37 -35.79 -14.64 2.76
CA VAL A 37 -36.43 -15.28 3.93
C VAL A 37 -37.05 -16.62 3.55
N GLY A 38 -37.74 -16.68 2.41
CA GLY A 38 -38.33 -17.91 1.89
C GLY A 38 -37.29 -18.98 1.55
N LEU A 39 -36.17 -18.58 0.95
CA LEU A 39 -35.04 -19.47 0.66
C LEU A 39 -34.45 -20.04 1.95
N ILE A 40 -34.15 -19.18 2.94
CA ILE A 40 -33.65 -19.61 4.26
C ILE A 40 -34.62 -20.63 4.89
N ARG A 41 -35.93 -20.36 4.85
CA ARG A 41 -36.93 -21.28 5.40
C ARG A 41 -36.92 -22.66 4.72
N ARG A 42 -36.68 -22.73 3.41
CA ARG A 42 -36.69 -24.00 2.66
C ARG A 42 -35.37 -24.76 2.72
N SER A 43 -34.25 -24.05 2.89
CA SER A 43 -32.92 -24.67 2.86
C SER A 43 -32.55 -25.38 4.17
N PHE A 44 -33.20 -25.07 5.29
CA PHE A 44 -32.85 -25.61 6.60
C PHE A 44 -34.02 -26.37 7.23
N LYS A 45 -33.82 -27.66 7.51
CA LYS A 45 -34.79 -28.50 8.26
C LYS A 45 -34.89 -28.06 9.73
N HIS A 46 -33.75 -27.71 10.33
CA HIS A 46 -33.67 -27.17 11.67
C HIS A 46 -32.88 -25.87 11.63
N LEU A 47 -33.50 -24.79 12.08
CA LEU A 47 -32.88 -23.46 12.11
C LEU A 47 -32.87 -22.96 13.54
N ASP A 48 -31.69 -22.92 14.14
CA ASP A 48 -31.52 -22.37 15.48
C ASP A 48 -31.51 -20.82 15.49
N TYR A 49 -31.59 -20.24 16.68
CA TYR A 49 -31.70 -18.80 16.84
C TYR A 49 -30.45 -18.05 16.35
N ARG A 50 -29.26 -18.62 16.59
CA ARG A 50 -27.98 -17.99 16.23
C ARG A 50 -27.80 -17.95 14.72
N THR A 51 -28.03 -19.07 14.05
CA THR A 51 -27.93 -19.25 12.60
C THR A 51 -28.97 -18.41 11.90
N CYS A 52 -30.22 -18.40 12.37
CA CYS A 52 -31.24 -17.51 11.81
C CYS A 52 -30.83 -16.04 11.88
N CYS A 53 -30.31 -15.58 13.03
CA CYS A 53 -29.85 -14.21 13.17
C CYS A 53 -28.66 -13.91 12.26
N LEU A 54 -27.74 -14.87 12.09
CA LEU A 54 -26.60 -14.71 11.19
C LEU A 54 -27.08 -14.56 9.73
N LEU A 55 -27.90 -15.48 9.25
CA LEU A 55 -28.45 -15.48 7.90
C LEU A 55 -29.34 -14.27 7.63
N PHE A 56 -30.17 -13.86 8.58
CA PHE A 56 -30.97 -12.65 8.45
C PHE A 56 -30.08 -11.42 8.27
N LYS A 57 -29.02 -11.28 9.11
CA LYS A 57 -28.11 -10.13 9.05
C LYS A 57 -27.24 -10.12 7.79
N SER A 58 -26.88 -11.26 7.23
CA SER A 58 -25.97 -11.36 6.09
C SER A 58 -26.67 -11.44 4.74
N LEU A 59 -27.87 -12.03 4.66
CA LEU A 59 -28.56 -12.29 3.38
C LEU A 59 -29.83 -11.47 3.19
N VAL A 60 -30.60 -11.21 4.25
CA VAL A 60 -31.89 -10.51 4.15
C VAL A 60 -31.71 -9.01 4.36
N ARG A 61 -31.05 -8.65 5.46
CA ARG A 61 -30.91 -7.27 5.92
C ARG A 61 -30.20 -6.34 4.94
N PRO A 62 -29.16 -6.75 4.18
CA PRO A 62 -28.53 -5.87 3.19
C PRO A 62 -29.52 -5.35 2.13
N HIS A 63 -30.50 -6.16 1.71
CA HIS A 63 -31.53 -5.69 0.78
C HIS A 63 -32.41 -4.57 1.36
N LEU A 64 -32.63 -4.57 2.67
CA LEU A 64 -33.49 -3.60 3.36
C LEU A 64 -32.74 -2.37 3.89
N GLU A 65 -31.40 -2.40 3.92
CA GLU A 65 -30.59 -1.34 4.54
C GLU A 65 -29.63 -0.67 3.55
N TYR A 66 -29.37 -1.27 2.39
CA TYR A 66 -28.49 -0.68 1.40
C TYR A 66 -29.01 0.67 0.92
N SER A 67 -28.20 1.72 1.05
CA SER A 67 -28.52 3.10 0.68
C SER A 67 -29.80 3.64 1.34
N ASN A 68 -30.17 3.15 2.53
CA ASN A 68 -31.39 3.56 3.23
C ASN A 68 -31.46 5.07 3.50
N ILE A 69 -30.32 5.75 3.60
CA ILE A 69 -30.23 7.21 3.77
C ILE A 69 -30.86 7.95 2.57
N VAL A 70 -30.77 7.38 1.37
CA VAL A 70 -31.29 7.99 0.13
C VAL A 70 -32.80 7.79 0.00
N TRP A 71 -33.28 6.58 0.28
CA TRP A 71 -34.68 6.19 0.02
C TRP A 71 -35.51 5.94 1.29
N SER A 72 -35.07 6.43 2.46
CA SER A 72 -35.71 6.16 3.75
C SER A 72 -37.23 6.42 3.68
N PRO A 73 -38.09 5.44 3.97
CA PRO A 73 -39.52 5.61 3.80
C PRO A 73 -40.09 6.55 4.85
N TYR A 74 -40.89 7.52 4.41
CA TYR A 74 -41.65 8.42 5.29
C TYR A 74 -43.12 7.98 5.44
N LYS A 75 -43.66 7.20 4.49
CA LYS A 75 -45.03 6.69 4.54
C LYS A 75 -45.11 5.47 5.47
N LYS A 76 -46.13 5.46 6.34
CA LYS A 76 -46.36 4.38 7.31
C LYS A 76 -46.47 2.99 6.65
N LYS A 77 -47.17 2.91 5.51
CA LYS A 77 -47.33 1.66 4.73
C LYS A 77 -45.99 1.02 4.38
N ASP A 78 -45.01 1.83 3.98
CA ASP A 78 -43.70 1.37 3.50
C ASP A 78 -42.79 1.01 4.68
N ILE A 79 -42.85 1.80 5.76
CA ILE A 79 -42.18 1.50 7.03
C ILE A 79 -42.64 0.13 7.55
N ASP A 80 -43.95 -0.11 7.55
CA ASP A 80 -44.55 -1.36 8.02
C ASP A 80 -44.21 -2.52 7.08
N ALA A 81 -44.22 -2.32 5.76
CA ALA A 81 -43.81 -3.33 4.77
C ALA A 81 -42.37 -3.83 5.01
N ILE A 82 -41.44 -2.92 5.30
CA ILE A 82 -40.06 -3.30 5.63
C ILE A 82 -39.99 -4.05 6.96
N GLU A 83 -40.63 -3.54 8.01
CA GLU A 83 -40.61 -4.17 9.34
C GLU A 83 -41.26 -5.56 9.31
N ASN A 84 -42.26 -5.77 8.45
CA ASN A 84 -42.94 -7.05 8.25
C ASN A 84 -42.00 -8.16 7.77
N VAL A 85 -40.93 -7.83 7.03
CA VAL A 85 -39.92 -8.83 6.64
C VAL A 85 -39.21 -9.39 7.87
N GLN A 86 -38.83 -8.54 8.82
CA GLN A 86 -38.22 -8.98 10.09
C GLN A 86 -39.24 -9.71 10.98
N ARG A 87 -40.50 -9.26 11.02
CA ARG A 87 -41.58 -9.98 11.73
C ARG A 87 -41.74 -11.41 11.20
N ARG A 88 -41.74 -11.58 9.87
CA ARG A 88 -41.85 -12.89 9.22
C ARG A 88 -40.62 -13.76 9.48
N ALA A 89 -39.42 -13.20 9.33
CA ALA A 89 -38.17 -13.91 9.56
C ALA A 89 -38.02 -14.39 11.01
N THR A 90 -38.44 -13.59 11.99
CA THR A 90 -38.38 -13.99 13.40
C THR A 90 -39.47 -14.99 13.79
N LYS A 91 -40.64 -14.95 13.14
CA LYS A 91 -41.77 -15.85 13.42
C LYS A 91 -41.54 -17.28 12.91
N MET A 92 -40.68 -17.49 11.91
CA MET A 92 -40.45 -18.83 11.34
C MET A 92 -39.60 -19.76 12.22
N LEU A 93 -39.05 -19.25 13.33
CA LEU A 93 -38.26 -20.04 14.28
C LEU A 93 -39.15 -20.83 15.25
N PRO A 94 -38.69 -22.00 15.72
CA PRO A 94 -39.41 -22.76 16.74
C PRO A 94 -39.61 -21.96 18.03
N ASN A 95 -40.78 -22.09 18.66
CA ASN A 95 -41.16 -21.44 19.92
C ASN A 95 -41.11 -19.89 19.88
N MET A 96 -41.27 -19.30 18.70
CA MET A 96 -41.31 -17.85 18.50
C MET A 96 -42.68 -17.36 18.01
N SER A 97 -43.54 -18.25 17.51
CA SER A 97 -44.88 -17.93 16.99
C SER A 97 -45.81 -17.34 18.04
N GLU A 98 -45.72 -17.83 19.28
CA GLU A 98 -46.56 -17.44 20.43
C GLU A 98 -46.10 -16.13 21.08
N LEU A 99 -44.84 -15.76 20.90
CA LEU A 99 -44.28 -14.55 21.48
C LEU A 99 -44.74 -13.31 20.70
N SER A 100 -44.93 -12.19 21.42
CA SER A 100 -45.14 -10.90 20.76
C SER A 100 -43.92 -10.53 19.92
N TYR A 101 -44.09 -9.63 18.93
CA TYR A 101 -42.95 -9.21 18.12
C TYR A 101 -41.83 -8.58 18.98
N LYS A 102 -42.21 -7.77 19.98
CA LYS A 102 -41.27 -7.15 20.92
C LYS A 102 -40.48 -8.20 21.70
N ASP A 103 -41.12 -9.29 22.10
CA ASP A 103 -40.49 -10.37 22.87
C ASP A 103 -39.56 -11.21 22.00
N ARG A 104 -39.96 -11.50 20.76
CA ARG A 104 -39.07 -12.13 19.77
C ARG A 104 -37.79 -11.33 19.59
N LEU A 105 -37.90 -10.01 19.46
CA LEU A 105 -36.73 -9.13 19.31
C LEU A 105 -35.82 -9.14 20.55
N ARG A 106 -36.40 -9.10 21.76
CA ARG A 106 -35.65 -9.22 23.01
C ARG A 106 -34.89 -10.55 23.08
N LYS A 107 -35.59 -11.66 22.80
CA LYS A 107 -35.01 -13.02 22.85
C LYS A 107 -33.90 -13.22 21.80
N LEU A 108 -34.08 -12.68 20.60
CA LEU A 108 -33.10 -12.75 19.51
C LEU A 108 -32.01 -11.68 19.58
N LYS A 109 -32.11 -10.73 20.53
CA LYS A 109 -31.22 -9.57 20.65
C LYS A 109 -31.11 -8.77 19.35
N LEU A 110 -32.24 -8.59 18.65
CA LEU A 110 -32.33 -7.84 17.40
C LEU A 110 -33.03 -6.49 17.64
N PRO A 111 -32.47 -5.36 17.19
CA PRO A 111 -33.22 -4.11 17.15
C PRO A 111 -34.27 -4.13 16.03
N THR A 112 -35.26 -3.24 16.10
CA THR A 112 -36.22 -3.02 15.00
C THR A 112 -35.51 -2.47 13.76
N LEU A 113 -36.03 -2.72 12.57
CA LEU A 113 -35.45 -2.12 11.35
C LEU A 113 -35.68 -0.61 11.35
N LYS A 114 -36.80 -0.13 11.90
CA LYS A 114 -37.04 1.31 12.11
C LYS A 114 -35.92 1.96 12.92
N PHE A 115 -35.53 1.39 14.05
CA PHE A 115 -34.42 1.93 14.86
C PHE A 115 -33.09 1.90 14.11
N ARG A 116 -32.84 0.82 13.35
CA ARG A 116 -31.60 0.71 12.56
C ARG A 116 -31.49 1.77 11.48
N ARG A 117 -32.59 2.09 10.78
CA ARG A 117 -32.62 3.18 9.80
C ARG A 117 -32.31 4.52 10.46
N LEU A 118 -33.02 4.84 11.55
CA LEU A 118 -32.79 6.07 12.32
C LEU A 118 -31.32 6.19 12.81
N ARG A 119 -30.73 5.09 13.27
CA ARG A 119 -29.32 5.05 13.65
C ARG A 119 -28.40 5.33 12.44
N GLY A 120 -28.72 4.76 11.28
CA GLY A 120 -27.98 5.03 10.04
C GLY A 120 -28.03 6.51 9.66
N ASP A 121 -29.21 7.11 9.74
CA ASP A 121 -29.44 8.53 9.45
C ASP A 121 -28.62 9.41 10.40
N MET A 122 -28.64 9.14 11.71
CA MET A 122 -27.83 9.87 12.70
C MET A 122 -26.32 9.74 12.46
N ILE A 123 -25.84 8.55 12.10
CA ILE A 123 -24.43 8.33 11.76
C ILE A 123 -24.04 9.19 10.56
N GLU A 124 -24.90 9.26 9.55
CA GLU A 124 -24.62 10.03 8.36
C GLU A 124 -24.62 11.53 8.63
N THR A 125 -25.62 12.03 9.37
CA THR A 125 -25.67 13.42 9.82
C THR A 125 -24.41 13.78 10.61
N PHE A 126 -23.96 12.91 11.52
CA PHE A 126 -22.71 13.13 12.26
C PHE A 126 -21.52 13.28 11.30
N LYS A 127 -21.35 12.37 10.33
CA LYS A 127 -20.22 12.44 9.39
C LYS A 127 -20.24 13.70 8.54
N ILE A 128 -21.42 14.13 8.10
CA ILE A 128 -21.59 15.36 7.31
C ILE A 128 -21.25 16.59 8.17
N THR A 129 -21.85 16.68 9.35
CA THR A 129 -21.71 17.87 10.24
C THR A 129 -20.34 18.01 10.88
N THR A 130 -19.64 16.91 11.12
CA THR A 130 -18.26 16.92 11.65
C THR A 130 -17.19 16.96 10.56
N GLY A 131 -17.59 17.05 9.29
CA GLY A 131 -16.67 17.12 8.17
C GLY A 131 -15.87 15.83 7.95
N VAL A 132 -16.32 14.66 8.42
CA VAL A 132 -15.65 13.37 8.11
C VAL A 132 -15.57 13.12 6.61
N TYR A 133 -16.52 13.67 5.83
CA TYR A 133 -16.50 13.61 4.38
C TYR A 133 -15.70 14.74 3.72
N ASP A 134 -15.25 15.75 4.47
CA ASP A 134 -14.42 16.80 3.94
C ASP A 134 -13.04 16.22 3.60
N PRO A 135 -12.62 16.22 2.32
CA PRO A 135 -11.28 15.77 1.94
C PRO A 135 -10.16 16.54 2.67
N ARG A 136 -10.44 17.76 3.13
CA ARG A 136 -9.55 18.59 3.92
C ARG A 136 -9.42 18.08 5.36
N ASN A 137 -10.49 17.53 5.96
CA ASN A 137 -10.45 16.89 7.28
C ASN A 137 -9.87 15.46 7.23
N ASN A 138 -9.62 14.90 6.05
CA ASN A 138 -8.75 13.72 5.94
C ASN A 138 -7.28 14.04 6.32
N MET A 139 -6.98 15.32 6.65
CA MET A 139 -5.79 15.80 7.36
C MET A 139 -5.94 15.79 8.90
N ASP A 140 -7.03 15.25 9.47
CA ASP A 140 -7.22 15.08 10.93
C ASP A 140 -6.31 13.99 11.55
N VAL A 141 -5.25 13.60 10.85
CA VAL A 141 -4.12 12.99 11.55
C VAL A 141 -3.25 14.14 12.05
N ARG A 142 -3.36 14.41 13.35
CA ARG A 142 -2.48 15.35 14.08
C ARG A 142 -1.04 15.19 13.57
N PRO A 143 -0.31 16.31 13.32
CA PRO A 143 1.08 16.24 12.88
C PRO A 143 1.87 15.25 13.72
N ASN A 144 2.51 14.31 13.03
CA ASN A 144 3.24 13.20 13.64
C ASN A 144 4.68 13.20 13.11
N GLN A 145 5.63 12.79 13.95
CA GLN A 145 7.03 12.55 13.56
C GLN A 145 7.16 11.44 12.50
N THR A 146 6.19 10.53 12.47
CA THR A 146 6.15 9.44 11.50
C THR A 146 5.20 9.76 10.35
N ILE A 147 5.72 9.69 9.13
CA ILE A 147 4.91 9.67 7.91
C ILE A 147 4.65 8.23 7.47
N TYR A 148 3.40 7.97 7.07
CA TYR A 148 2.95 6.75 6.43
C TYR A 148 2.89 6.96 4.92
N ILE A 149 3.51 6.04 4.18
CA ILE A 149 3.60 6.08 2.73
C ILE A 149 2.94 4.83 2.18
N ASN A 150 1.99 4.98 1.25
CA ASN A 150 1.38 3.90 0.51
C ASN A 150 1.46 4.12 -1.01
N ASN A 151 0.95 3.15 -1.75
CA ASN A 151 1.06 3.06 -3.21
C ASN A 151 2.48 2.81 -3.74
N LEU A 152 3.40 2.33 -2.90
CA LEU A 152 4.76 2.00 -3.33
C LEU A 152 4.79 0.79 -4.26
N ASN A 153 5.83 0.69 -5.08
CA ASN A 153 6.03 -0.46 -5.96
C ASN A 153 6.37 -1.72 -5.13
N GLU A 154 5.57 -2.78 -5.31
CA GLU A 154 5.71 -4.00 -4.53
C GLU A 154 6.89 -4.88 -4.97
N LYS A 155 7.35 -4.72 -6.21
CA LYS A 155 8.41 -5.55 -6.82
C LYS A 155 9.80 -5.26 -6.25
N VAL A 156 10.04 -4.03 -5.80
CA VAL A 156 11.34 -3.56 -5.25
C VAL A 156 11.72 -4.39 -4.02
N LYS A 157 12.99 -4.78 -3.86
CA LYS A 157 13.42 -5.55 -2.67
C LYS A 157 13.28 -4.72 -1.39
N LYS A 158 13.10 -5.36 -0.23
CA LYS A 158 12.87 -4.66 1.05
C LYS A 158 14.00 -3.69 1.41
N ASP A 159 15.25 -4.14 1.29
CA ASP A 159 16.40 -3.36 1.72
C ASP A 159 16.70 -2.22 0.74
N GLU A 160 16.54 -2.48 -0.56
CA GLU A 160 16.59 -1.46 -1.61
C GLU A 160 15.52 -0.39 -1.40
N LEU A 161 14.27 -0.79 -1.13
CA LEU A 161 13.18 0.14 -0.84
C LEU A 161 13.50 1.04 0.36
N LYS A 162 14.07 0.49 1.43
CA LYS A 162 14.49 1.28 2.61
C LYS A 162 15.60 2.26 2.27
N LYS A 163 16.64 1.82 1.53
CA LYS A 163 17.76 2.68 1.12
C LYS A 163 17.29 3.85 0.25
N SER A 164 16.44 3.58 -0.75
CA SER A 164 15.91 4.61 -1.64
C SER A 164 14.99 5.59 -0.91
N LEU A 165 14.17 5.10 0.03
CA LEU A 165 13.36 5.98 0.90
C LEU A 165 14.26 6.84 1.81
N TYR A 166 15.33 6.26 2.37
CA TYR A 166 16.27 7.02 3.18
C TYR A 166 16.93 8.14 2.37
N ALA A 167 17.43 7.82 1.17
CA ALA A 167 18.08 8.79 0.29
C ALA A 167 17.17 9.99 0.01
N ILE A 168 15.92 9.75 -0.40
CA ILE A 168 14.98 10.82 -0.76
C ILE A 168 14.51 11.62 0.46
N PHE A 169 14.24 10.97 1.59
CA PHE A 169 13.64 11.66 2.74
C PHE A 169 14.67 12.30 3.69
N SER A 170 15.94 11.91 3.61
CA SER A 170 17.00 12.46 4.46
C SER A 170 17.20 13.97 4.28
N GLN A 171 16.86 14.51 3.10
CA GLN A 171 16.93 15.94 2.81
C GLN A 171 16.00 16.81 3.68
N PHE A 172 14.91 16.23 4.21
CA PHE A 172 13.94 16.99 5.03
C PHE A 172 14.30 17.00 6.52
N GLY A 173 15.23 16.14 6.96
CA GLY A 173 15.71 16.08 8.33
C GLY A 173 16.18 14.70 8.76
N GLN A 174 16.60 14.60 10.02
CA GLN A 174 17.14 13.36 10.58
C GLN A 174 16.07 12.27 10.67
N ILE A 175 16.31 11.15 10.00
CA ILE A 175 15.48 9.94 10.07
C ILE A 175 15.98 9.03 11.19
N LEU A 176 15.09 8.61 12.07
CA LEU A 176 15.38 7.67 13.15
C LEU A 176 15.34 6.21 12.67
N ASP A 177 14.31 5.86 11.90
CA ASP A 177 14.14 4.52 11.32
C ASP A 177 13.14 4.54 10.15
N ILE A 178 13.23 3.54 9.29
CA ILE A 178 12.29 3.27 8.21
C ILE A 178 11.75 1.86 8.35
N VAL A 179 10.44 1.73 8.58
CA VAL A 179 9.76 0.45 8.74
C VAL A 179 9.03 0.10 7.44
N ALA A 180 9.50 -0.95 6.78
CA ALA A 180 8.86 -1.54 5.60
C ALA A 180 8.83 -3.07 5.72
N MET A 181 7.71 -3.68 5.33
CA MET A 181 7.52 -5.14 5.36
C MET A 181 6.89 -5.63 4.06
N LYS A 182 7.26 -6.84 3.62
CA LYS A 182 6.73 -7.46 2.39
C LYS A 182 5.64 -8.50 2.64
N THR A 183 5.03 -8.49 3.82
CA THR A 183 3.89 -9.36 4.12
C THR A 183 2.66 -8.92 3.31
N LEU A 184 1.72 -9.83 3.05
CA LEU A 184 0.53 -9.55 2.22
C LEU A 184 -0.23 -8.30 2.67
N LYS A 185 -0.25 -8.03 3.98
CA LYS A 185 -0.91 -6.85 4.57
C LYS A 185 -0.10 -5.55 4.46
N MET A 186 1.24 -5.65 4.43
CA MET A 186 2.14 -4.49 4.55
C MET A 186 2.89 -4.17 3.25
N ARG A 187 2.80 -5.02 2.23
CA ARG A 187 3.41 -4.75 0.92
C ARG A 187 2.87 -3.45 0.33
N GLY A 188 3.73 -2.71 -0.36
CA GLY A 188 3.40 -1.41 -0.95
C GLY A 188 3.27 -0.26 0.07
N GLN A 189 3.68 -0.49 1.32
CA GLN A 189 3.58 0.48 2.41
C GLN A 189 4.90 0.62 3.16
N ALA A 190 5.18 1.82 3.67
CA ALA A 190 6.34 2.11 4.51
C ALA A 190 5.99 3.19 5.55
N PHE A 191 6.75 3.22 6.64
CA PHE A 191 6.73 4.28 7.63
C PHE A 191 8.13 4.88 7.72
N VAL A 192 8.24 6.20 7.56
CA VAL A 192 9.49 6.94 7.74
C VAL A 192 9.34 7.76 9.01
N ILE A 193 10.23 7.53 9.98
CA ILE A 193 10.17 8.12 11.31
C ILE A 193 11.22 9.22 11.39
N PHE A 194 10.81 10.48 11.45
CA PHE A 194 11.71 11.61 11.64
C PHE A 194 11.95 11.88 13.13
N LYS A 195 13.07 12.56 13.43
CA LYS A 195 13.31 13.12 14.75
C LYS A 195 12.34 14.26 15.08
N ASP A 196 12.06 15.13 14.10
CA ASP A 196 11.24 16.34 14.29
C ASP A 196 9.93 16.30 13.48
N ILE A 197 8.86 16.87 14.04
CA ILE A 197 7.53 16.95 13.37
C ILE A 197 7.60 17.87 12.15
N ASN A 198 8.41 18.92 12.19
CA ASN A 198 8.56 19.87 11.09
C ASN A 198 9.17 19.20 9.85
N SER A 199 10.18 18.34 10.05
CA SER A 199 10.77 17.52 8.97
C SER A 199 9.74 16.60 8.33
N ALA A 200 8.92 15.92 9.13
CA ALA A 200 7.82 15.10 8.64
C ALA A 200 6.78 15.92 7.86
N THR A 201 6.48 17.13 8.32
CA THR A 201 5.52 18.05 7.67
C THR A 201 6.03 18.52 6.32
N ASN A 202 7.30 18.92 6.24
CA ASN A 202 7.94 19.38 5.01
C ASN A 202 8.04 18.22 4.00
N ALA A 203 8.50 17.05 4.46
CA ALA A 203 8.53 15.84 3.65
C ALA A 203 7.16 15.48 3.05
N LEU A 204 6.10 15.54 3.87
CA LEU A 204 4.74 15.23 3.41
C LEU A 204 4.29 16.20 2.33
N ARG A 205 4.51 17.51 2.49
CA ARG A 205 4.07 18.53 1.52
C ARG A 205 4.85 18.46 0.22
N SER A 206 6.17 18.31 0.28
CA SER A 206 7.05 18.34 -0.89
C SER A 206 7.02 17.04 -1.70
N MET A 207 6.80 15.89 -1.06
CA MET A 207 6.88 14.58 -1.72
C MET A 207 5.52 13.97 -2.04
N GLN A 208 4.42 14.70 -1.81
CA GLN A 208 3.09 14.18 -2.10
C GLN A 208 2.92 13.97 -3.60
N GLY A 209 2.59 12.73 -4.01
CA GLY A 209 2.41 12.39 -5.42
C GLY A 209 3.71 12.20 -6.20
N PHE A 210 4.88 12.31 -5.56
CA PHE A 210 6.17 12.17 -6.22
C PHE A 210 6.31 10.78 -6.89
N PRO A 211 6.70 10.70 -8.18
CA PRO A 211 6.92 9.43 -8.86
C PRO A 211 8.10 8.66 -8.24
N PHE A 212 7.83 7.49 -7.66
CA PHE A 212 8.83 6.65 -7.02
C PHE A 212 8.67 5.19 -7.48
N TYR A 213 9.66 4.69 -8.21
CA TYR A 213 9.60 3.41 -8.93
C TYR A 213 8.32 3.28 -9.79
N GLU A 214 8.10 4.27 -10.67
CA GLU A 214 6.99 4.35 -11.63
C GLU A 214 5.60 4.51 -11.00
N LYS A 215 5.51 4.70 -9.68
CA LYS A 215 4.24 4.91 -8.99
C LYS A 215 4.26 6.22 -8.21
N PRO A 216 3.20 7.05 -8.31
CA PRO A 216 3.08 8.24 -7.49
C PRO A 216 2.88 7.83 -6.04
N MET A 217 3.78 8.24 -5.16
CA MET A 217 3.67 7.92 -3.75
C MET A 217 2.58 8.74 -3.08
N ARG A 218 1.87 8.11 -2.12
CA ARG A 218 0.84 8.77 -1.31
C ARG A 218 1.31 8.81 0.13
N ILE A 219 1.39 10.00 0.70
CA ILE A 219 1.95 10.28 2.02
C ILE A 219 0.88 10.87 2.92
N GLN A 220 0.84 10.39 4.16
CA GLN A 220 -0.04 10.85 5.23
C GLN A 220 0.73 10.83 6.56
N TYR A 221 0.30 11.56 7.57
CA TYR A 221 0.82 11.31 8.93
C TYR A 221 0.40 9.93 9.43
N SER A 222 1.24 9.32 10.26
CA SER A 222 0.88 8.09 10.96
C SER A 222 -0.21 8.37 12.00
N LYS A 223 -1.23 7.50 12.03
CA LYS A 223 -2.35 7.59 12.99
C LYS A 223 -1.92 7.39 14.45
N LYS A 224 -0.77 6.74 14.67
CA LYS A 224 -0.23 6.40 15.98
C LYS A 224 1.26 6.71 16.00
N ASP A 225 1.76 7.04 17.17
CA ASP A 225 3.20 7.18 17.39
C ASP A 225 3.89 5.84 17.14
N SER A 226 5.03 5.91 16.44
CA SER A 226 5.88 4.75 16.25
C SER A 226 6.54 4.34 17.57
N ASP A 227 6.86 3.06 17.72
CA ASP A 227 7.35 2.53 18.99
C ASP A 227 8.63 3.25 19.47
N ILE A 228 9.51 3.67 18.56
CA ILE A 228 10.70 4.48 18.88
C ILE A 228 10.30 5.85 19.47
N ILE A 229 9.32 6.53 18.86
CA ILE A 229 8.82 7.82 19.32
C ILE A 229 8.11 7.68 20.67
N ALA A 230 7.29 6.65 20.84
CA ALA A 230 6.62 6.38 22.11
C ALA A 230 7.62 6.07 23.24
N LYS A 231 8.72 5.37 22.93
CA LYS A 231 9.82 5.15 23.89
C LYS A 231 10.54 6.44 24.26
N MET A 232 10.84 7.30 23.29
CA MET A 232 11.46 8.61 23.55
C MET A 232 10.55 9.53 24.40
N LYS A 233 9.23 9.48 24.18
CA LYS A 233 8.26 10.27 24.95
C LYS A 233 7.87 9.67 26.31
N GLY A 234 8.35 8.46 26.65
CA GLY A 234 7.96 7.75 27.86
C GLY A 234 6.51 7.24 27.87
N THR A 235 5.82 7.22 26.73
CA THR A 235 4.41 6.80 26.59
C THR A 235 4.25 5.39 26.02
N PHE A 236 5.36 4.63 25.91
CA PHE A 236 5.35 3.29 25.32
C PHE A 236 4.61 2.29 26.20
N VAL A 237 3.54 1.72 25.65
CA VAL A 237 2.81 0.59 26.24
C VAL A 237 3.00 -0.62 25.35
N GLU A 238 3.52 -1.72 25.92
CA GLU A 238 3.69 -2.97 25.18
C GLU A 238 2.33 -3.50 24.71
N ARG A 239 2.23 -3.76 23.39
CA ARG A 239 1.00 -4.30 22.82
C ARG A 239 0.97 -5.81 23.04
N PRO A 240 -0.14 -6.38 23.53
CA PRO A 240 -0.27 -7.83 23.65
C PRO A 240 -0.09 -8.46 22.27
N LYS A 241 0.83 -9.41 22.16
CA LYS A 241 1.00 -10.20 20.94
C LYS A 241 -0.33 -10.93 20.69
N LYS A 242 -0.99 -10.64 19.56
CA LYS A 242 -2.14 -11.45 19.13
C LYS A 242 -1.72 -12.92 19.17
N PRO A 243 -2.49 -13.82 19.81
CA PRO A 243 -2.21 -15.24 19.76
C PRO A 243 -2.11 -15.63 18.29
N ARG A 244 -1.00 -16.26 17.91
CA ARG A 244 -0.91 -16.90 16.60
C ARG A 244 -1.96 -18.00 16.64
N GLU A 245 -3.02 -17.87 15.84
CA GLU A 245 -3.92 -18.99 15.57
C GLU A 245 -3.04 -20.19 15.18
N HIS A 246 -3.20 -21.31 15.90
CA HIS A 246 -2.44 -22.53 15.64
C HIS A 246 -2.65 -22.94 14.18
N GLU A 247 -1.66 -22.69 13.33
CA GLU A 247 -1.62 -23.32 12.00
C GLU A 247 -1.60 -24.83 12.21
N PRO A 248 -2.50 -25.60 11.57
CA PRO A 248 -2.55 -27.05 11.74
C PRO A 248 -1.21 -27.69 11.36
N GLU A 249 -0.70 -28.56 12.22
CA GLU A 249 0.62 -29.24 12.15
C GLU A 249 0.94 -29.87 10.78
N VAL A 250 -0.11 -30.25 10.05
CA VAL A 250 -0.03 -30.82 8.70
C VAL A 250 0.61 -29.86 7.68
N LYS A 251 0.39 -28.54 7.80
CA LYS A 251 1.03 -27.54 6.93
C LYS A 251 2.51 -27.32 7.25
N LYS A 252 2.92 -27.51 8.52
CA LYS A 252 4.31 -27.39 8.96
C LYS A 252 5.17 -28.54 8.40
N LYS A 253 4.67 -29.77 8.44
CA LYS A 253 5.34 -30.95 7.87
C LYS A 253 5.50 -30.84 6.35
N LYS A 254 4.46 -30.39 5.62
CA LYS A 254 4.54 -30.17 4.16
C LYS A 254 5.56 -29.09 3.78
N LYS A 255 5.62 -27.95 4.50
CA LYS A 255 6.64 -26.91 4.26
C LYS A 255 8.05 -27.35 4.61
N GLY A 256 8.22 -28.19 5.65
CA GLY A 256 9.51 -28.77 6.02
C GLY A 256 10.07 -29.70 4.94
N GLN A 257 9.22 -30.59 4.43
CA GLN A 257 9.58 -31.52 3.34
C GLN A 257 9.90 -30.78 2.03
N GLN A 258 9.13 -29.74 1.67
CA GLN A 258 9.43 -28.92 0.49
C GLN A 258 10.76 -28.15 0.62
N ARG A 259 11.09 -27.66 1.82
CA ARG A 259 12.37 -26.98 2.08
C ARG A 259 13.56 -27.93 2.01
N GLN A 260 13.42 -29.15 2.55
CA GLN A 260 14.46 -30.17 2.48
C GLN A 260 14.69 -30.63 1.04
N ALA A 261 13.63 -30.88 0.27
CA ALA A 261 13.73 -31.25 -1.14
C ALA A 261 14.42 -30.16 -1.99
N ALA A 262 14.10 -28.87 -1.75
CA ALA A 262 14.75 -27.75 -2.44
C ALA A 262 16.25 -27.61 -2.08
N GLN A 263 16.62 -27.87 -0.82
CA GLN A 263 18.02 -27.85 -0.38
C GLN A 263 18.84 -29.03 -0.94
N GLN A 264 18.22 -30.20 -1.09
CA GLN A 264 18.83 -31.36 -1.73
C GLN A 264 19.06 -31.12 -3.22
N ALA A 265 18.05 -30.59 -3.93
CA ALA A 265 18.17 -30.24 -5.34
C ALA A 265 19.24 -29.18 -5.62
N GLN A 266 19.39 -28.17 -4.74
CA GLN A 266 20.46 -27.18 -4.85
C GLN A 266 21.86 -27.76 -4.59
N ARG A 267 22.00 -28.71 -3.64
CA ARG A 267 23.26 -29.41 -3.40
C ARG A 267 23.66 -30.31 -4.56
N GLU A 268 22.69 -30.95 -5.20
CA GLU A 268 22.93 -31.82 -6.35
C GLU A 268 23.31 -30.99 -7.59
N GLN A 269 22.65 -29.84 -7.82
CA GLN A 269 23.06 -28.89 -8.85
C GLN A 269 24.46 -28.30 -8.62
N ALA A 270 24.82 -28.00 -7.37
CA ALA A 270 26.17 -27.53 -7.03
C ALA A 270 27.24 -28.62 -7.29
N ARG A 271 26.94 -29.89 -6.97
CA ARG A 271 27.85 -31.02 -7.21
C ARG A 271 28.07 -31.31 -8.70
N VAL A 272 27.03 -31.15 -9.51
CA VAL A 272 27.12 -31.30 -10.97
C VAL A 272 27.92 -30.15 -11.60
N ALA A 273 27.77 -28.91 -11.10
CA ALA A 273 28.57 -27.77 -11.54
C ALA A 273 30.06 -27.91 -11.15
N GLU A 274 30.35 -28.46 -9.98
CA GLU A 274 31.72 -28.71 -9.50
C GLU A 274 32.43 -29.81 -10.30
N GLN A 275 31.70 -30.86 -10.74
CA GLN A 275 32.23 -31.89 -11.64
C GLN A 275 32.43 -31.39 -13.07
N ALA A 276 31.65 -30.40 -13.53
CA ALA A 276 31.85 -29.78 -14.84
C ALA A 276 33.07 -28.84 -14.88
N ALA A 277 33.45 -28.23 -13.75
CA ALA A 277 34.60 -27.35 -13.66
C ALA A 277 35.96 -28.08 -13.67
N GLN A 278 35.99 -29.41 -13.45
CA GLN A 278 37.22 -30.22 -13.47
C GLN A 278 37.60 -30.75 -14.86
N ARG A 279 36.88 -30.34 -15.93
CA ARG A 279 37.19 -30.71 -17.32
C ARG A 279 37.23 -29.47 -18.22
N ALA A 280 38.25 -28.63 -18.07
CA ALA A 280 38.65 -27.64 -19.06
C ALA A 280 40.18 -27.58 -19.11
N PRO A 281 40.83 -27.52 -20.29
CA PRO A 281 42.28 -27.44 -20.39
C PRO A 281 42.78 -26.00 -20.19
N ASP A 282 43.97 -25.91 -19.59
CA ASP A 282 44.71 -24.70 -19.25
C ASP A 282 44.99 -23.80 -20.47
N VAL A 283 44.66 -22.51 -20.33
CA VAL A 283 45.30 -21.43 -21.09
C VAL A 283 45.63 -20.28 -20.14
N ALA A 284 46.93 -19.95 -20.09
CA ALA A 284 47.57 -19.07 -19.12
C ALA A 284 47.06 -17.62 -19.14
N ALA A 285 46.94 -17.03 -17.94
CA ALA A 285 46.83 -15.60 -17.71
C ALA A 285 48.12 -15.08 -17.03
N PRO A 286 48.61 -13.86 -17.35
CA PRO A 286 49.76 -13.29 -16.67
C PRO A 286 49.38 -12.60 -15.35
N ALA A 287 50.37 -12.53 -14.46
CA ALA A 287 50.31 -12.15 -13.05
C ALA A 287 50.04 -10.66 -12.76
N PRO A 288 49.65 -10.30 -11.51
CA PRO A 288 49.20 -8.95 -11.14
C PRO A 288 50.32 -8.06 -10.61
N SER A 289 50.23 -6.75 -10.86
CA SER A 289 51.03 -5.71 -10.23
C SER A 289 50.16 -4.77 -9.39
N GLN A 290 50.61 -4.49 -8.17
CA GLN A 290 50.18 -3.41 -7.26
C GLN A 290 51.41 -2.53 -6.94
N PRO A 291 51.28 -1.41 -6.20
CA PRO A 291 50.37 -0.28 -6.33
C PRO A 291 51.17 1.05 -6.47
N SER A 292 50.57 2.14 -6.96
CA SER A 292 51.21 3.47 -6.91
C SER A 292 50.21 4.58 -6.57
N GLY A 293 50.64 5.46 -5.66
CA GLY A 293 49.89 6.57 -5.06
C GLY A 293 49.51 7.73 -5.99
N PRO A 294 49.15 8.90 -5.42
CA PRO A 294 48.20 9.83 -6.03
C PRO A 294 48.87 10.74 -7.07
N THR A 295 48.63 10.47 -8.36
CA THR A 295 49.05 11.34 -9.46
C THR A 295 47.85 12.07 -10.03
N ALA A 296 47.94 13.40 -10.12
CA ALA A 296 46.99 14.24 -10.85
C ALA A 296 46.88 13.76 -12.31
N ILE A 297 45.65 13.56 -12.79
CA ILE A 297 45.40 13.05 -14.14
C ILE A 297 45.50 14.23 -15.13
N PRO A 298 46.23 14.10 -16.26
CA PRO A 298 46.37 15.15 -17.27
C PRO A 298 45.04 15.41 -18.00
N GLU A 299 44.82 16.66 -18.39
CA GLU A 299 43.64 17.11 -19.14
C GLU A 299 43.60 16.44 -20.53
N GLN A 300 42.64 15.53 -20.69
CA GLN A 300 42.38 14.80 -21.93
C GLN A 300 41.62 15.70 -22.92
N PRO A 301 41.81 15.55 -24.25
CA PRO A 301 41.06 16.31 -25.24
C PRO A 301 39.55 16.02 -25.12
N PRO A 302 38.68 16.97 -25.51
CA PRO A 302 37.22 16.80 -25.44
C PRO A 302 36.74 15.48 -26.06
N ASN A 303 35.84 14.80 -25.35
CA ASN A 303 35.28 13.51 -25.77
C ASN A 303 33.83 13.44 -25.28
N GLN A 304 32.95 12.77 -26.03
CA GLN A 304 31.54 12.57 -25.65
C GLN A 304 31.36 11.65 -24.42
N ILE A 305 32.42 10.94 -24.01
CA ILE A 305 32.42 10.07 -22.84
C ILE A 305 33.22 10.72 -21.71
N LEU A 306 32.59 10.81 -20.55
CA LEU A 306 33.20 11.25 -19.29
C LEU A 306 33.66 10.04 -18.47
N PHE A 307 34.83 10.16 -17.87
CA PHE A 307 35.42 9.22 -16.94
C PHE A 307 35.33 9.78 -15.52
N LEU A 308 34.59 9.08 -14.67
CA LEU A 308 34.38 9.41 -13.27
C LEU A 308 35.34 8.60 -12.40
N THR A 309 35.95 9.28 -11.43
CA THR A 309 36.80 8.67 -10.41
C THR A 309 36.44 9.20 -9.01
N ASN A 310 36.92 8.51 -7.98
CA ASN A 310 36.68 8.86 -6.58
C ASN A 310 35.19 8.76 -6.18
N LEU A 311 34.49 7.79 -6.75
CA LEU A 311 33.10 7.48 -6.39
C LEU A 311 33.06 6.67 -5.07
N PRO A 312 32.16 6.97 -4.13
CA PRO A 312 31.90 6.15 -2.95
C PRO A 312 31.49 4.70 -3.32
N GLU A 313 31.79 3.73 -2.46
CA GLU A 313 31.37 2.33 -2.64
C GLU A 313 29.83 2.16 -2.70
N GLU A 314 29.07 3.10 -2.13
CA GLU A 314 27.61 3.09 -2.18
C GLU A 314 27.04 3.63 -3.50
N THR A 315 27.88 4.18 -4.38
CA THR A 315 27.46 4.78 -5.64
C THR A 315 27.02 3.71 -6.62
N ASN A 316 25.81 3.85 -7.16
CA ASN A 316 25.27 2.95 -8.17
C ASN A 316 24.96 3.70 -9.47
N GLU A 317 24.71 2.94 -10.54
CA GLU A 317 24.43 3.46 -11.88
C GLU A 317 23.24 4.43 -11.85
N MET A 318 22.20 4.10 -11.09
CA MET A 318 20.97 4.90 -11.01
C MET A 318 21.20 6.28 -10.35
N MET A 319 22.08 6.37 -9.35
CA MET A 319 22.47 7.65 -8.72
C MET A 319 23.17 8.56 -9.73
N LEU A 320 24.10 7.99 -10.49
CA LEU A 320 24.82 8.74 -11.53
C LEU A 320 23.90 9.10 -12.68
N SER A 321 23.02 8.19 -13.12
CA SER A 321 22.04 8.48 -14.15
C SER A 321 21.12 9.63 -13.74
N MET A 322 20.64 9.66 -12.48
CA MET A 322 19.85 10.79 -11.98
C MET A 322 20.63 12.11 -11.97
N LEU A 323 21.92 12.07 -11.61
CA LEU A 323 22.78 13.26 -11.54
C LEU A 323 23.14 13.82 -12.92
N PHE A 324 23.34 12.96 -13.93
CA PHE A 324 23.74 13.38 -15.27
C PHE A 324 22.56 13.60 -16.22
N ASN A 325 21.39 13.02 -15.96
CA ASN A 325 20.17 13.22 -16.76
C ASN A 325 19.64 14.67 -16.73
N GLN A 326 20.10 15.51 -15.80
CA GLN A 326 19.77 16.95 -15.80
C GLN A 326 20.48 17.73 -16.92
N PHE A 327 21.50 17.16 -17.55
CA PHE A 327 22.23 17.77 -18.66
C PHE A 327 21.70 17.23 -20.00
N PRO A 328 21.47 18.11 -21.00
CA PRO A 328 21.01 17.69 -22.32
C PRO A 328 21.97 16.68 -22.98
N GLY A 329 21.39 15.69 -23.67
CA GLY A 329 22.15 14.68 -24.43
C GLY A 329 22.78 13.56 -23.60
N PHE A 330 22.41 13.41 -22.34
CA PHE A 330 22.75 12.23 -21.54
C PHE A 330 22.20 10.94 -22.19
N LYS A 331 23.05 9.92 -22.37
CA LYS A 331 22.65 8.61 -22.90
C LYS A 331 22.61 7.55 -21.81
N GLU A 332 23.75 7.26 -21.20
CA GLU A 332 23.88 6.16 -20.24
C GLU A 332 25.07 6.30 -19.30
N VAL A 333 25.01 5.55 -18.20
CA VAL A 333 26.12 5.36 -17.27
C VAL A 333 26.54 3.89 -17.30
N ARG A 334 27.84 3.62 -17.40
CA ARG A 334 28.41 2.28 -17.27
C ARG A 334 29.35 2.21 -16.07
N LEU A 335 29.04 1.34 -15.12
CA LEU A 335 29.95 0.98 -14.02
C LEU A 335 30.89 -0.15 -14.44
N VAL A 336 32.13 -0.12 -13.96
CA VAL A 336 33.10 -1.19 -14.23
C VAL A 336 32.88 -2.35 -13.27
N PRO A 337 32.60 -3.58 -13.75
CA PRO A 337 32.46 -4.75 -12.88
C PRO A 337 33.73 -4.98 -12.06
N GLY A 338 33.62 -4.96 -10.72
CA GLY A 338 34.75 -5.17 -9.81
C GLY A 338 35.53 -3.90 -9.41
N ARG A 339 35.18 -2.71 -9.92
CA ARG A 339 35.72 -1.41 -9.46
C ARG A 339 34.60 -0.39 -9.26
N HIS A 340 34.20 -0.19 -8.01
CA HIS A 340 33.08 0.68 -7.62
C HIS A 340 33.43 2.18 -7.55
N ASP A 341 34.73 2.50 -7.62
CA ASP A 341 35.27 3.86 -7.55
C ASP A 341 35.28 4.58 -8.91
N ILE A 342 34.91 3.88 -10.00
CA ILE A 342 35.05 4.33 -11.39
C ILE A 342 33.74 4.12 -12.17
N ALA A 343 33.36 5.09 -12.98
CA ALA A 343 32.24 4.99 -13.91
C ALA A 343 32.50 5.73 -15.23
N PHE A 344 31.77 5.36 -16.28
CA PHE A 344 31.75 6.07 -17.56
C PHE A 344 30.37 6.65 -17.79
N VAL A 345 30.30 7.88 -18.30
CA VAL A 345 29.03 8.52 -18.70
C VAL A 345 29.11 8.92 -20.15
N GLU A 346 28.17 8.46 -20.96
CA GLU A 346 28.12 8.79 -22.38
C GLU A 346 27.10 9.90 -22.64
N PHE A 347 27.52 10.88 -23.44
CA PHE A 347 26.67 11.94 -24.00
C PHE A 347 26.59 11.82 -25.52
N GLU A 348 25.62 12.53 -26.10
CA GLU A 348 25.44 12.63 -27.54
C GLU A 348 26.58 13.40 -28.22
N ASN A 349 27.08 14.47 -27.57
CA ASN A 349 28.06 15.38 -28.15
C ASN A 349 29.14 15.79 -27.12
N GLU A 350 30.35 16.11 -27.60
CA GLU A 350 31.45 16.60 -26.75
C GLU A 350 31.12 17.91 -26.04
N VAL A 351 30.37 18.82 -26.67
CA VAL A 351 29.95 20.11 -26.09
C VAL A 351 29.07 19.90 -24.85
N GLN A 352 28.13 18.95 -24.92
CA GLN A 352 27.23 18.63 -23.81
C GLN A 352 27.95 17.92 -22.67
N SER A 353 28.85 16.99 -23.00
CA SER A 353 29.70 16.33 -22.02
C SER A 353 30.62 17.32 -21.29
N GLY A 354 31.15 18.33 -21.99
CA GLY A 354 31.97 19.39 -21.41
C GLY A 354 31.19 20.23 -20.40
N ALA A 355 29.96 20.65 -20.76
CA ALA A 355 29.09 21.38 -19.85
C ALA A 355 28.76 20.58 -18.58
N ALA A 356 28.51 19.28 -18.70
CA ALA A 356 28.27 18.40 -17.56
C ALA A 356 29.53 18.20 -16.69
N LYS A 357 30.71 18.07 -17.32
CA LYS A 357 32.01 17.99 -16.64
C LYS A 357 32.24 19.23 -15.79
N ASP A 358 32.12 20.42 -16.37
CA ASP A 358 32.44 21.68 -15.67
C ASP A 358 31.46 21.97 -14.53
N ALA A 359 30.18 21.61 -14.71
CA ALA A 359 29.15 21.84 -13.70
C ALA A 359 29.21 20.85 -12.51
N LEU A 360 29.65 19.61 -12.75
CA LEU A 360 29.68 18.56 -11.73
C LEU A 360 31.09 18.24 -11.20
N GLN A 361 32.11 18.96 -11.65
CA GLN A 361 33.48 18.75 -11.18
C GLN A 361 33.58 19.02 -9.67
N GLY A 362 34.02 18.03 -8.90
CA GLY A 362 34.13 18.14 -7.44
C GLY A 362 32.81 18.04 -6.70
N PHE A 363 31.72 17.63 -7.37
CA PHE A 363 30.43 17.41 -6.71
C PHE A 363 30.54 16.34 -5.62
N LYS A 364 30.04 16.66 -4.42
CA LYS A 364 30.11 15.77 -3.25
C LYS A 364 28.88 14.86 -3.20
N ILE A 365 29.04 13.62 -3.64
CA ILE A 365 27.97 12.59 -3.58
C ILE A 365 27.70 12.20 -2.12
N THR A 366 28.76 12.10 -1.30
CA THR A 366 28.69 11.97 0.15
C THR A 366 29.44 13.15 0.79
N PRO A 367 29.18 13.49 2.07
CA PRO A 367 29.86 14.60 2.74
C PRO A 367 31.39 14.54 2.70
N SER A 368 31.95 13.32 2.54
CA SER A 368 33.39 13.03 2.54
C SER A 368 34.01 12.86 1.16
N ASN A 369 33.25 12.54 0.10
CA ASN A 369 33.81 12.15 -1.19
C ASN A 369 33.32 13.09 -2.31
N ALA A 370 34.25 13.89 -2.83
CA ALA A 370 34.05 14.71 -4.03
C ALA A 370 34.44 13.91 -5.27
N MET A 371 33.50 13.74 -6.21
CA MET A 371 33.77 13.02 -7.45
C MET A 371 34.65 13.85 -8.39
N LYS A 372 35.53 13.18 -9.14
CA LYS A 372 36.41 13.81 -10.13
C LYS A 372 36.03 13.32 -11.53
N ILE A 373 35.86 14.27 -12.45
CA ILE A 373 35.46 14.03 -13.83
C ILE A 373 36.61 14.40 -14.77
N SER A 374 36.94 13.54 -15.72
CA SER A 374 37.82 13.83 -16.85
C SER A 374 37.20 13.30 -18.14
N PHE A 375 37.67 13.75 -19.31
CA PHE A 375 37.30 13.08 -20.55
C PHE A 375 37.91 11.67 -20.60
N ALA A 376 37.17 10.71 -21.16
CA ALA A 376 37.69 9.38 -21.39
C ALA A 376 38.76 9.42 -22.49
N LYS A 377 39.80 8.57 -22.37
CA LYS A 377 40.77 8.35 -23.44
C LYS A 377 40.05 7.83 -24.69
N LYS A 378 40.39 8.37 -25.86
CA LYS A 378 39.97 7.80 -27.15
C LYS A 378 40.49 6.38 -27.32
#